data_AF-A0AAX1N4H4-F1
#
_entry.id   AF-A0AAX1N4H4-F1
#
_cell.length_a   1.000
_cell.length_b   1.000
_cell.length_c   1.000
_cell.angle_alpha   90.00
_cell.angle_beta   90.00
_cell.angle_gamma   90.00
#
_symmetry.space_group_name_H-M   'P 1'
#
loop_
_entity.id
_entity.type
_entity.pdbx_description
1 polymer ?
#
loop_
_entity_poly.entity_id
_entity_poly.type
_entity_poly.pdbx_seq_one_letter_code
_entity_poly.pdbx_strand_id
1 'polypeptide(L)'
;MNFKNNLKRYVLSFLPLFIFLVTPSCRDCDAFSNPSSYALGAFYDKNNPTTAVNITFESINGIGGANIPQLSNQKILLPLKVTERQTGFSFITSGLADTTYIDYSTSVKVNGPDCGAFEQFTGLGVSRDPSQPGQSSYSGVQGALFDSVVVVNNTVSADTINENIQFLIDICDADIKTASRNLIVTFYDIKTNNPRELQFTSIHVKGRDSDPIYTDADKFSTINLPLESDTTTVFEFRIGEDDSDPNTITQELKVRFNNSTVINDDETGCIFTNGTGSVTLVSNNVEGDNFVFPIDSIFQRMEVDRKTVNTNPDFPNVKLFN
;
A
#
# COMPACT_ATOMS: atom_id res chain seq x y z
N MET A 1 31.87 -81.27 -1.38
CA MET A 1 31.58 -80.10 -2.25
C MET A 1 31.41 -78.88 -1.34
N ASN A 2 32.22 -77.85 -1.56
CA ASN A 2 32.54 -76.79 -0.58
C ASN A 2 31.42 -75.74 -0.40
N PHE A 3 30.67 -75.82 0.70
CA PHE A 3 29.63 -74.85 1.07
C PHE A 3 30.17 -73.41 1.20
N LYS A 4 31.44 -73.26 1.63
CA LYS A 4 32.13 -71.96 1.76
C LYS A 4 32.35 -71.21 0.43
N ASN A 5 32.49 -71.91 -0.69
CA ASN A 5 32.75 -71.26 -1.98
C ASN A 5 31.47 -70.79 -2.68
N ASN A 6 30.34 -71.44 -2.42
CA ASN A 6 29.05 -71.00 -2.96
C ASN A 6 28.51 -69.78 -2.21
N LEU A 7 28.71 -69.68 -0.89
CA LEU A 7 28.27 -68.51 -0.11
C LEU A 7 28.97 -67.21 -0.57
N LYS A 8 30.28 -67.27 -0.89
CA LYS A 8 31.02 -66.12 -1.44
C LYS A 8 30.49 -65.67 -2.80
N ARG A 9 30.08 -66.60 -3.67
CA ARG A 9 29.48 -66.27 -4.97
C ARG A 9 28.11 -65.62 -4.83
N TYR A 10 27.26 -66.10 -3.92
CA TYR A 10 25.96 -65.47 -3.66
C TYR A 10 26.09 -64.08 -3.03
N VAL A 11 26.99 -63.90 -2.06
CA VAL A 11 27.22 -62.57 -1.44
C VAL A 11 27.77 -61.55 -2.44
N LEU A 12 28.63 -61.96 -3.38
CA LEU A 12 29.17 -61.08 -4.42
C LEU A 12 28.17 -60.79 -5.55
N SER A 13 27.21 -61.67 -5.83
CA SER A 13 26.14 -61.40 -6.82
C SER A 13 24.96 -60.62 -6.26
N PHE A 14 24.77 -60.57 -4.93
CA PHE A 14 23.79 -59.71 -4.27
C PHE A 14 24.34 -58.33 -3.86
N LEU A 15 25.67 -58.15 -3.81
CA LEU A 15 26.29 -56.85 -3.53
C LEU A 15 25.90 -55.72 -4.52
N PRO A 16 25.87 -55.94 -5.85
CA PRO A 16 25.42 -54.91 -6.78
C PRO A 16 23.91 -54.63 -6.64
N LEU A 17 23.11 -55.62 -6.21
CA LEU A 17 21.67 -55.43 -5.96
C LEU A 17 21.41 -54.64 -4.67
N PHE A 18 22.25 -54.82 -3.65
CA PHE A 18 22.19 -54.04 -2.41
C PHE A 18 22.63 -52.60 -2.63
N ILE A 19 23.63 -52.34 -3.47
CA ILE A 19 24.07 -50.95 -3.78
C ILE A 19 22.94 -50.16 -4.48
N PHE A 20 22.06 -50.79 -5.25
CA PHE A 20 20.84 -50.16 -5.78
C PHE A 20 19.72 -49.96 -4.75
N LEU A 21 19.80 -50.60 -3.58
CA LEU A 21 18.81 -50.48 -2.49
C LEU A 21 19.27 -49.54 -1.36
N VAL A 22 20.55 -49.14 -1.32
CA VAL A 22 21.10 -48.20 -0.31
C VAL A 22 21.58 -46.88 -0.92
N THR A 23 21.45 -46.65 -2.23
CA THR A 23 21.40 -45.26 -2.71
C THR A 23 20.12 -44.64 -2.16
N PRO A 24 20.16 -43.40 -1.64
CA PRO A 24 18.94 -42.71 -1.26
C PRO A 24 18.09 -42.62 -2.53
N SER A 25 17.07 -43.46 -2.59
CA SER A 25 16.02 -43.34 -3.60
C SER A 25 15.50 -41.93 -3.46
N CYS A 26 15.43 -41.24 -4.59
CA CYS A 26 14.83 -39.92 -4.74
C CYS A 26 13.33 -39.99 -4.39
N ARG A 27 13.04 -40.20 -3.10
CA ARG A 27 11.70 -40.44 -2.56
C ARG A 27 10.96 -39.16 -2.22
N ASP A 28 11.52 -38.01 -2.59
CA ASP A 28 10.85 -36.70 -2.56
C ASP A 28 11.10 -35.91 -3.87
N CYS A 29 11.32 -36.59 -5.00
CA CYS A 29 11.16 -35.94 -6.31
C CYS A 29 9.67 -35.90 -6.67
N ASP A 30 8.89 -35.21 -5.85
CA ASP A 30 7.52 -34.86 -6.18
C ASP A 30 7.59 -33.80 -7.28
N ALA A 31 7.57 -34.25 -8.54
CA ALA A 31 7.43 -33.40 -9.73
C ALA A 31 6.07 -32.65 -9.76
N PHE A 32 5.27 -32.76 -8.70
CA PHE A 32 4.10 -31.91 -8.42
C PHE A 32 4.38 -30.73 -7.49
N SER A 33 5.60 -30.54 -6.99
CA SER A 33 5.99 -29.30 -6.30
C SER A 33 6.43 -28.26 -7.34
N ASN A 34 5.46 -27.64 -8.02
CA ASN A 34 5.70 -26.47 -8.85
C ASN A 34 6.58 -25.48 -8.08
N PRO A 35 7.77 -25.12 -8.60
CA PRO A 35 8.62 -24.10 -8.02
C PRO A 35 7.81 -22.80 -7.93
N SER A 36 7.75 -22.29 -6.71
CA SER A 36 7.10 -21.06 -6.25
C SER A 36 7.04 -19.95 -7.32
N SER A 37 5.87 -19.72 -7.92
CA SER A 37 5.60 -18.58 -8.82
C SER A 37 5.51 -17.25 -8.07
N TYR A 38 6.34 -17.05 -7.04
CA TYR A 38 6.25 -15.93 -6.12
C TYR A 38 7.63 -15.47 -5.66
N ALA A 39 7.78 -14.16 -5.46
CA ALA A 39 8.87 -13.57 -4.69
C ALA A 39 8.34 -13.13 -3.32
N LEU A 40 9.20 -13.13 -2.30
CA LEU A 40 8.85 -12.56 -1.01
C LEU A 40 9.18 -11.06 -1.00
N GLY A 41 8.22 -10.24 -0.60
CA GLY A 41 8.43 -8.81 -0.33
C GLY A 41 8.41 -8.52 1.16
N ALA A 42 9.25 -7.60 1.64
CA ALA A 42 9.21 -7.09 3.01
C ALA A 42 9.59 -5.60 3.06
N PHE A 43 8.98 -4.87 3.98
CA PHE A 43 9.20 -3.43 4.15
C PHE A 43 10.17 -3.18 5.29
N TYR A 44 10.97 -2.13 5.16
CA TYR A 44 11.95 -1.72 6.16
C TYR A 44 11.96 -0.20 6.26
N ASP A 45 12.19 0.31 7.47
CA ASP A 45 12.51 1.72 7.66
C ASP A 45 13.86 2.02 6.96
N LYS A 46 13.89 3.04 6.10
CA LYS A 46 15.10 3.53 5.45
C LYS A 46 16.23 3.81 6.45
N ASN A 47 15.88 4.33 7.63
CA ASN A 47 16.83 4.66 8.69
C ASN A 47 17.22 3.44 9.54
N ASN A 48 16.48 2.33 9.45
CA ASN A 48 16.77 1.06 10.11
C ASN A 48 16.47 -0.16 9.20
N PRO A 49 17.30 -0.42 8.18
CA PRO A 49 17.04 -1.44 7.16
C PRO A 49 17.27 -2.89 7.64
N THR A 50 17.47 -3.10 8.95
CA THR A 50 17.81 -4.41 9.52
C THR A 50 16.59 -5.20 10.02
N THR A 51 15.51 -4.49 10.37
CA THR A 51 14.32 -5.08 10.95
C THR A 51 13.13 -4.75 10.06
N ALA A 52 12.42 -5.78 9.60
CA ALA A 52 11.22 -5.58 8.81
C ALA A 52 10.16 -4.89 9.67
N VAL A 53 9.47 -3.92 9.07
CA VAL A 53 8.42 -3.13 9.72
C VAL A 53 7.05 -3.66 9.30
N ASN A 54 6.11 -3.63 10.24
CA ASN A 54 4.75 -4.04 9.96
C ASN A 54 3.98 -2.88 9.35
N ILE A 55 3.59 -3.03 8.08
CA ILE A 55 2.74 -2.07 7.38
C ILE A 55 1.39 -2.72 7.12
N THR A 56 0.33 -2.03 7.52
CA THR A 56 -1.04 -2.39 7.17
C THR A 56 -1.41 -1.67 5.88
N PHE A 57 -1.53 -2.43 4.79
CA PHE A 57 -1.98 -1.90 3.51
C PHE A 57 -3.50 -1.85 3.45
N GLU A 58 -4.05 -0.81 2.83
CA GLU A 58 -5.47 -0.77 2.46
C GLU A 58 -5.75 -1.80 1.36
N SER A 59 -4.84 -1.91 0.39
CA SER A 59 -4.83 -2.98 -0.60
C SER A 59 -3.44 -3.16 -1.24
N ILE A 60 -3.20 -4.36 -1.76
CA ILE A 60 -2.02 -4.67 -2.58
C ILE A 60 -2.55 -5.33 -3.85
N ASN A 61 -2.35 -4.70 -5.00
CA ASN A 61 -2.93 -5.17 -6.25
C ASN A 61 -1.85 -5.61 -7.22
N GLY A 62 -1.99 -6.81 -7.79
CA GLY A 62 -1.19 -7.26 -8.94
C GLY A 62 -1.77 -6.80 -10.28
N ILE A 63 -1.00 -6.90 -11.37
CA ILE A 63 -1.50 -6.68 -12.73
C ILE A 63 -2.70 -7.61 -13.01
N GLY A 64 -3.88 -7.00 -13.15
CA GLY A 64 -5.18 -7.68 -13.26
C GLY A 64 -6.18 -7.32 -12.15
N GLY A 65 -5.76 -6.52 -11.15
CA GLY A 65 -6.63 -6.02 -10.08
C GLY A 65 -6.94 -7.05 -8.98
N ALA A 66 -6.24 -8.18 -8.96
CA ALA A 66 -6.38 -9.15 -7.89
C ALA A 66 -5.70 -8.63 -6.62
N ASN A 67 -6.47 -8.59 -5.53
CA ASN A 67 -5.95 -8.24 -4.21
C ASN A 67 -5.06 -9.37 -3.68
N ILE A 68 -3.83 -9.03 -3.27
CA ILE A 68 -2.82 -9.97 -2.79
C ILE A 68 -2.83 -9.95 -1.25
N PRO A 69 -3.15 -11.07 -0.58
CA PRO A 69 -3.17 -11.13 0.87
C PRO A 69 -1.75 -11.11 1.44
N GLN A 70 -1.57 -10.38 2.55
CA GLN A 70 -0.33 -10.36 3.32
C GLN A 70 -0.18 -11.65 4.14
N LEU A 71 1.04 -12.19 4.26
CA LEU A 71 1.31 -13.37 5.07
C LEU A 71 1.35 -13.05 6.57
N SER A 72 1.16 -14.08 7.40
CA SER A 72 1.23 -13.99 8.87
C SER A 72 2.60 -13.59 9.40
N ASN A 73 3.67 -13.75 8.62
CA ASN A 73 5.02 -13.30 8.95
C ASN A 73 5.35 -11.89 8.42
N GLN A 74 4.32 -11.11 8.04
CA GLN A 74 4.43 -9.73 7.55
C GLN A 74 5.17 -9.58 6.21
N LYS A 75 5.52 -10.69 5.57
CA LYS A 75 5.97 -10.70 4.18
C LYS A 75 4.77 -10.72 3.23
N ILE A 76 5.01 -10.35 1.99
CA ILE A 76 4.02 -10.47 0.90
C ILE A 76 4.53 -11.52 -0.08
N LEU A 77 3.67 -12.44 -0.49
CA LEU A 77 3.93 -13.30 -1.64
C LEU A 77 3.52 -12.55 -2.90
N LEU A 78 4.49 -12.07 -3.66
CA LEU A 78 4.29 -11.35 -4.90
C LEU A 78 4.25 -12.37 -6.05
N PRO A 79 3.08 -12.71 -6.61
CA PRO A 79 2.96 -13.69 -7.68
C PRO A 79 3.64 -13.19 -8.96
N LEU A 80 4.73 -13.82 -9.36
CA LEU A 80 5.46 -13.55 -10.59
C LEU A 80 4.95 -14.51 -11.68
N LYS A 81 4.22 -13.97 -12.67
CA LYS A 81 3.68 -14.75 -13.79
C LYS A 81 4.77 -15.18 -14.77
N VAL A 82 5.04 -16.48 -14.84
CA VAL A 82 6.00 -17.13 -15.76
C VAL A 82 5.94 -16.64 -17.23
N THR A 83 4.77 -16.20 -17.71
CA THR A 83 4.57 -15.74 -19.09
C THR A 83 4.92 -14.27 -19.36
N GLU A 84 5.14 -13.46 -18.33
CA GLU A 84 5.41 -12.03 -18.44
C GLU A 84 6.84 -11.74 -17.99
N ARG A 85 7.61 -10.99 -18.79
CA ARG A 85 9.00 -10.62 -18.45
C ARG A 85 9.08 -9.65 -17.27
N GLN A 86 7.95 -9.03 -16.94
CA GLN A 86 7.81 -8.02 -15.91
C GLN A 86 6.43 -8.13 -15.28
N THR A 87 6.34 -8.01 -13.95
CA THR A 87 5.06 -8.00 -13.22
C THR A 87 4.99 -6.79 -12.30
N GLY A 88 3.90 -6.03 -12.38
CA GLY A 88 3.65 -4.83 -11.59
C GLY A 88 2.83 -5.10 -10.34
N PHE A 89 3.16 -4.41 -9.27
CA PHE A 89 2.49 -4.48 -7.97
C PHE A 89 2.25 -3.06 -7.46
N SER A 90 0.99 -2.72 -7.23
CA SER A 90 0.58 -1.46 -6.62
C SER A 90 0.33 -1.68 -5.13
N PHE A 91 1.05 -0.93 -4.30
CA PHE A 91 0.93 -0.96 -2.85
C PHE A 91 0.25 0.31 -2.40
N ILE A 92 -0.85 0.16 -1.66
CA ILE A 92 -1.70 1.28 -1.28
C ILE A 92 -1.80 1.30 0.25
N THR A 93 -1.31 2.39 0.83
CA THR A 93 -1.48 2.71 2.26
C THR A 93 -2.36 3.95 2.38
N SER A 94 -2.63 4.37 3.62
CA SER A 94 -3.43 5.57 3.85
C SER A 94 -2.69 6.83 3.40
N GLY A 95 -3.03 7.31 2.20
CA GLY A 95 -2.56 8.55 1.57
C GLY A 95 -1.31 8.44 0.70
N LEU A 96 -0.75 7.24 0.55
CA LEU A 96 0.39 7.00 -0.33
C LEU A 96 0.16 5.72 -1.13
N ALA A 97 0.48 5.79 -2.42
CA ALA A 97 0.47 4.65 -3.31
C ALA A 97 1.73 4.68 -4.16
N ASP A 98 2.31 3.51 -4.42
CA ASP A 98 3.39 3.39 -5.38
C ASP A 98 3.29 2.05 -6.11
N THR A 99 3.78 2.02 -7.34
CA THR A 99 3.77 0.83 -8.18
C THR A 99 5.20 0.43 -8.51
N THR A 100 5.54 -0.79 -8.12
CA THR A 100 6.82 -1.42 -8.43
C THR A 100 6.62 -2.48 -9.50
N TYR A 101 7.41 -2.39 -10.56
CA TYR A 101 7.53 -3.43 -11.57
C TYR A 101 8.74 -4.30 -11.26
N ILE A 102 8.54 -5.62 -11.30
CA ILE A 102 9.57 -6.61 -11.04
C ILE A 102 9.87 -7.32 -12.35
N ASP A 103 11.08 -7.13 -12.86
CA ASP A 103 11.63 -7.84 -14.01
C ASP A 103 12.31 -9.13 -13.55
N TYR A 104 12.19 -10.17 -14.35
CA TYR A 104 12.88 -11.43 -14.12
C TYR A 104 13.01 -12.23 -15.41
N SER A 105 13.91 -13.21 -15.37
CA SER A 105 14.02 -14.27 -16.36
C SER A 105 13.82 -15.60 -15.67
N THR A 106 13.08 -16.51 -16.29
CA THR A 106 12.96 -17.86 -15.78
C THR A 106 14.11 -18.72 -16.30
N SER A 107 14.66 -19.55 -15.44
CA SER A 107 15.61 -20.59 -15.84
C SER A 107 15.28 -21.88 -15.12
N VAL A 108 15.65 -23.00 -15.74
CA VAL A 108 15.46 -24.32 -15.16
C VAL A 108 16.81 -24.83 -14.68
N LYS A 109 16.92 -25.14 -13.40
CA LYS A 109 18.13 -25.75 -12.82
C LYS A 109 17.90 -27.24 -12.62
N VAL A 110 18.80 -28.04 -13.20
CA VAL A 110 18.80 -29.50 -13.06
C VAL A 110 19.71 -29.87 -11.90
N ASN A 111 19.16 -30.45 -10.83
CA ASN A 111 19.93 -30.76 -9.61
C ASN A 111 20.75 -32.07 -9.70
N GLY A 112 20.79 -32.67 -10.89
CA GLY A 112 21.53 -33.90 -11.20
C GLY A 112 20.74 -34.79 -12.17
N PRO A 113 21.35 -35.87 -12.69
CA PRO A 113 20.68 -36.79 -13.61
C PRO A 113 19.45 -37.48 -13.01
N ASP A 114 19.36 -37.57 -11.67
CA ASP A 114 18.32 -38.31 -10.95
C ASP A 114 17.43 -37.45 -10.02
N CYS A 115 17.71 -36.15 -9.86
CA CYS A 115 17.10 -35.30 -8.80
C CYS A 115 16.03 -34.29 -9.28
N GLY A 116 15.53 -34.44 -10.50
CA GLY A 116 14.56 -33.52 -11.08
C GLY A 116 15.12 -32.13 -11.45
N ALA A 117 14.29 -31.34 -12.11
CA ALA A 117 14.60 -29.97 -12.50
C ALA A 117 13.59 -29.02 -11.85
N PHE A 118 14.05 -27.87 -11.36
CA PHE A 118 13.18 -26.84 -10.80
C PHE A 118 13.39 -25.51 -11.53
N GLU A 119 12.29 -24.79 -11.72
CA GLU A 119 12.27 -23.42 -12.21
C GLU A 119 12.74 -22.47 -11.11
N GLN A 120 13.53 -21.49 -11.50
CA GLN A 120 14.00 -20.40 -10.64
C GLN A 120 13.86 -19.09 -11.41
N PHE A 121 13.48 -18.03 -10.71
CA PHE A 121 13.56 -16.68 -11.24
C PHE A 121 15.00 -16.19 -11.07
N THR A 122 15.56 -15.62 -12.13
CA THR A 122 16.93 -15.13 -12.21
C THR A 122 16.95 -13.73 -12.80
N GLY A 123 17.95 -12.95 -12.46
CA GLY A 123 18.04 -11.56 -12.90
C GLY A 123 16.89 -10.71 -12.38
N LEU A 124 16.43 -10.98 -11.15
CA LEU A 124 15.42 -10.15 -10.50
C LEU A 124 15.88 -8.69 -10.45
N GLY A 125 15.04 -7.82 -10.98
CA GLY A 125 15.25 -6.38 -10.99
C GLY A 125 13.94 -5.65 -10.70
N VAL A 126 14.05 -4.41 -10.26
CA VAL A 126 12.92 -3.53 -9.97
C VAL A 126 12.95 -2.28 -10.83
N SER A 127 11.78 -1.80 -11.23
CA SER A 127 11.59 -0.58 -12.00
C SER A 127 10.32 0.14 -11.51
N ARG A 128 10.24 1.43 -11.78
CA ARG A 128 9.03 2.25 -11.59
C ARG A 128 8.22 2.44 -12.86
N ASP A 129 8.84 2.15 -14.00
CA ASP A 129 8.27 2.34 -15.32
C ASP A 129 8.24 0.97 -16.02
N PRO A 130 7.07 0.52 -16.49
CA PRO A 130 6.97 -0.77 -17.16
C PRO A 130 7.73 -0.83 -18.49
N SER A 131 8.10 0.31 -19.06
CA SER A 131 8.90 0.39 -20.28
C SER A 131 10.41 0.33 -20.04
N GLN A 132 10.86 0.43 -18.79
CA GLN A 132 12.28 0.42 -18.42
C GLN A 132 12.71 -0.95 -17.91
N PRO A 133 13.96 -1.38 -18.22
CA PRO A 133 14.51 -2.60 -17.69
C PRO A 133 14.74 -2.49 -16.18
N GLY A 134 14.42 -3.56 -15.46
CA GLY A 134 14.63 -3.68 -14.03
C GLY A 134 16.10 -3.56 -13.65
N GLN A 135 16.33 -2.87 -12.54
CA GLN A 135 17.64 -2.63 -11.93
C GLN A 135 17.74 -3.33 -10.58
N SER A 136 18.93 -3.41 -9.99
CA SER A 136 19.08 -3.92 -8.62
C SER A 136 18.38 -3.05 -7.57
N SER A 137 18.16 -1.77 -7.89
CA SER A 137 17.39 -0.84 -7.07
C SER A 137 16.90 0.34 -7.90
N TYR A 138 15.90 1.04 -7.37
CA TYR A 138 15.54 2.39 -7.84
C TYR A 138 15.28 3.30 -6.64
N SER A 139 15.37 4.62 -6.88
CA SER A 139 14.91 5.65 -5.94
C SER A 139 13.49 6.10 -6.26
N GLY A 140 12.72 6.36 -5.21
CA GLY A 140 11.41 6.97 -5.26
C GLY A 140 11.44 8.37 -5.85
N VAL A 141 10.27 8.89 -6.21
CA VAL A 141 10.09 10.33 -6.39
C VAL A 141 9.68 10.95 -5.06
N GLN A 142 9.85 12.26 -4.96
CA GLN A 142 9.27 13.04 -3.86
C GLN A 142 7.77 12.72 -3.72
N GLY A 143 7.34 12.41 -2.49
CA GLY A 143 5.96 12.02 -2.17
C GLY A 143 5.56 10.59 -2.53
N ALA A 144 6.50 9.74 -2.99
CA ALA A 144 6.23 8.32 -3.21
C ALA A 144 6.19 7.53 -1.90
N LEU A 145 5.41 6.45 -1.89
CA LEU A 145 5.39 5.49 -0.77
C LEU A 145 6.78 4.90 -0.50
N PHE A 146 7.50 4.56 -1.56
CA PHE A 146 8.84 3.99 -1.47
C PHE A 146 9.88 5.07 -1.72
N ASP A 147 10.74 5.33 -0.75
CA ASP A 147 11.94 6.15 -0.97
C ASP A 147 12.95 5.38 -1.83
N SER A 148 12.99 4.05 -1.69
CA SER A 148 13.69 3.18 -2.63
C SER A 148 13.19 1.75 -2.56
N VAL A 149 13.44 1.00 -3.62
CA VAL A 149 13.21 -0.45 -3.63
C VAL A 149 14.52 -1.12 -4.02
N VAL A 150 14.88 -2.17 -3.29
CA VAL A 150 16.16 -2.87 -3.40
C VAL A 150 15.92 -4.37 -3.54
N VAL A 151 16.60 -4.98 -4.51
CA VAL A 151 16.66 -6.43 -4.66
C VAL A 151 17.91 -6.95 -3.97
N VAL A 152 17.73 -7.70 -2.88
CA VAL A 152 18.86 -8.26 -2.12
C VAL A 152 19.44 -9.50 -2.82
N ASN A 153 18.59 -10.29 -3.48
CA ASN A 153 18.98 -11.50 -4.18
C ASN A 153 18.45 -11.47 -5.61
N ASN A 154 19.35 -11.65 -6.57
CA ASN A 154 19.01 -11.64 -7.99
C ASN A 154 18.34 -12.96 -8.46
N THR A 155 18.22 -13.94 -7.57
CA THR A 155 17.71 -15.29 -7.86
C THR A 155 16.79 -15.73 -6.72
N VAL A 156 15.61 -16.26 -7.06
CA VAL A 156 14.64 -16.80 -6.11
C VAL A 156 14.24 -18.22 -6.55
N SER A 157 14.24 -19.14 -5.59
CA SER A 157 13.86 -20.56 -5.74
C SER A 157 13.15 -21.01 -4.46
N ALA A 158 12.10 -21.83 -4.55
CA ALA A 158 11.13 -22.18 -3.50
C ALA A 158 11.63 -22.67 -2.10
N ASP A 159 12.93 -22.72 -1.82
CA ASP A 159 13.51 -23.49 -0.71
C ASP A 159 14.67 -22.75 0.01
N THR A 160 14.73 -21.41 -0.01
CA THR A 160 15.90 -20.69 0.52
C THR A 160 15.61 -19.52 1.46
N ILE A 161 16.59 -19.24 2.31
CA ILE A 161 16.53 -18.30 3.44
C ILE A 161 16.64 -16.83 2.96
N ASN A 162 17.02 -16.60 1.70
CA ASN A 162 17.40 -15.30 1.13
C ASN A 162 16.58 -14.95 -0.12
N GLU A 163 15.30 -14.62 0.06
CA GLU A 163 14.34 -14.45 -1.07
C GLU A 163 13.64 -13.09 -1.12
N ASN A 164 14.03 -12.14 -0.26
CA ASN A 164 13.22 -10.94 -0.07
C ASN A 164 13.62 -9.79 -1.00
N ILE A 165 12.63 -9.18 -1.66
CA ILE A 165 12.69 -7.80 -2.16
C ILE A 165 12.48 -6.87 -0.96
N GLN A 166 13.43 -5.95 -0.76
CA GLN A 166 13.37 -4.95 0.31
C GLN A 166 12.76 -3.66 -0.22
N PHE A 167 11.62 -3.28 0.35
CA PHE A 167 11.01 -1.98 0.11
C PHE A 167 11.43 -1.05 1.24
N LEU A 168 12.23 -0.03 0.92
CA LEU A 168 12.64 0.97 1.90
C LEU A 168 11.62 2.10 1.91
N ILE A 169 11.02 2.30 3.07
CA ILE A 169 10.02 3.31 3.32
C ILE A 169 10.55 4.29 4.36
N ASP A 170 10.19 5.55 4.20
CA ASP A 170 10.47 6.55 5.23
C ASP A 170 9.37 6.46 6.29
N ILE A 171 9.74 6.09 7.52
CA ILE A 171 8.79 5.97 8.63
C ILE A 171 9.04 7.10 9.61
N CYS A 172 7.97 7.82 9.93
CA CYS A 172 8.00 8.79 11.00
C CYS A 172 7.45 8.17 12.29
N ASP A 173 8.13 8.46 13.39
CA ASP A 173 7.60 8.22 14.72
C ASP A 173 6.51 9.28 15.03
N ALA A 174 5.30 8.79 15.29
CA ALA A 174 4.14 9.62 15.59
C ALA A 174 4.30 10.36 16.92
N ASP A 175 5.08 9.81 17.87
CA ASP A 175 5.23 10.35 19.22
C ASP A 175 6.20 11.55 19.29
N ILE A 176 7.04 11.72 18.27
CA ILE A 176 8.02 12.82 18.19
C ILE A 176 7.59 13.97 17.27
N LYS A 177 6.48 13.81 16.55
CA LYS A 177 5.93 14.83 15.64
C LYS A 177 4.67 15.45 16.27
N THR A 178 4.54 16.77 16.20
CA THR A 178 3.31 17.47 16.58
C THR A 178 2.19 17.10 15.60
N ALA A 179 1.03 16.71 16.12
CA ALA A 179 -0.16 16.57 15.28
C ALA A 179 -0.47 17.90 14.59
N SER A 180 -0.25 17.96 13.28
CA SER A 180 -0.96 18.90 12.42
C SER A 180 -2.46 18.69 12.61
N ARG A 181 -3.23 19.73 12.36
CA ARG A 181 -4.67 19.72 12.57
C ARG A 181 -5.41 20.05 11.28
N ASN A 182 -4.85 19.81 10.09
CA ASN A 182 -5.55 20.14 8.85
C ASN A 182 -6.37 18.95 8.33
N LEU A 183 -7.62 19.18 7.94
CA LEU A 183 -8.48 18.23 7.25
C LEU A 183 -8.40 18.47 5.74
N ILE A 184 -8.01 17.46 4.96
CA ILE A 184 -8.05 17.55 3.49
C ILE A 184 -9.47 17.29 3.00
N VAL A 185 -10.01 18.26 2.27
CA VAL A 185 -11.36 18.18 1.71
C VAL A 185 -11.28 18.38 0.20
N THR A 186 -11.83 17.43 -0.56
CA THR A 186 -11.90 17.52 -2.02
C THR A 186 -13.34 17.52 -2.47
N PHE A 187 -13.62 18.34 -3.47
CA PHE A 187 -14.95 18.48 -4.05
C PHE A 187 -15.10 17.58 -5.27
N TYR A 188 -16.23 16.87 -5.35
CA TYR A 188 -16.52 15.93 -6.42
C TYR A 188 -17.84 16.27 -7.11
N ASP A 189 -17.91 15.96 -8.39
CA ASP A 189 -19.17 15.95 -9.12
C ASP A 189 -19.97 14.69 -8.75
N ILE A 190 -21.22 14.87 -8.32
CA ILE A 190 -22.05 13.75 -7.85
C ILE A 190 -22.35 12.69 -8.92
N LYS A 191 -22.31 13.04 -10.21
CA LYS A 191 -22.67 12.12 -11.31
C LYS A 191 -21.48 11.35 -11.83
N THR A 192 -20.36 12.04 -12.00
CA THR A 192 -19.14 11.49 -12.62
C THR A 192 -18.15 10.96 -11.59
N ASN A 193 -18.30 11.32 -10.32
CA ASN A 193 -17.39 10.95 -9.24
C ASN A 193 -15.94 11.40 -9.49
N ASN A 194 -15.76 12.45 -10.29
CA ASN A 194 -14.47 13.07 -10.55
C ASN A 194 -14.31 14.35 -9.70
N PRO A 195 -13.07 14.72 -9.33
CA PRO A 195 -12.80 16.00 -8.68
C PRO A 195 -13.30 17.17 -9.53
N ARG A 196 -13.84 18.20 -8.88
CA ARG A 196 -14.31 19.42 -9.54
C ARG A 196 -13.90 20.64 -8.74
N GLU A 197 -13.68 21.75 -9.42
CA GLU A 197 -13.45 23.02 -8.76
C GLU A 197 -14.78 23.64 -8.30
N LEU A 198 -14.76 24.21 -7.09
CA LEU A 198 -15.83 25.03 -6.56
C LEU A 198 -15.28 26.40 -6.13
N GLN A 199 -16.16 27.40 -6.21
CA GLN A 199 -15.91 28.74 -5.72
C GLN A 199 -16.88 28.99 -4.57
N PHE A 200 -16.35 29.51 -3.46
CA PHE A 200 -17.12 29.87 -2.28
C PHE A 200 -16.96 31.37 -2.04
N THR A 201 -18.00 31.99 -1.50
CA THR A 201 -17.91 33.36 -0.98
C THR A 201 -16.94 33.38 0.19
N SER A 202 -17.12 32.43 1.11
CA SER A 202 -16.27 32.26 2.28
C SER A 202 -16.33 30.82 2.79
N ILE A 203 -15.22 30.37 3.39
CA ILE A 203 -15.18 29.18 4.23
C ILE A 203 -14.51 29.58 5.55
N HIS A 204 -15.19 29.34 6.66
CA HIS A 204 -14.69 29.70 8.00
C HIS A 204 -15.10 28.66 9.03
N VAL A 205 -14.44 28.72 10.19
CA VAL A 205 -14.89 27.98 11.36
C VAL A 205 -16.11 28.70 11.95
N LYS A 206 -17.17 27.95 12.27
CA LYS A 206 -18.40 28.49 12.84
C LYS A 206 -18.13 29.38 14.05
N GLY A 207 -18.60 30.62 14.01
CA GLY A 207 -18.35 31.65 15.03
C GLY A 207 -17.08 32.48 14.80
N ARG A 208 -16.36 32.29 13.69
CA ARG A 208 -15.21 33.09 13.24
C ARG A 208 -15.43 33.71 11.87
N ASP A 209 -16.64 34.21 11.62
CA ASP A 209 -17.05 34.82 10.35
C ASP A 209 -16.13 35.97 9.89
N SER A 210 -15.51 36.68 10.83
CA SER A 210 -14.56 37.77 10.54
C SER A 210 -13.15 37.31 10.16
N ASP A 211 -12.87 36.01 10.21
CA ASP A 211 -11.56 35.39 9.95
C ASP A 211 -11.72 34.17 9.02
N PRO A 212 -12.06 34.41 7.73
CA PRO A 212 -12.26 33.33 6.77
C PRO A 212 -10.94 32.63 6.42
N ILE A 213 -11.01 31.31 6.30
CA ILE A 213 -9.90 30.46 5.86
C ILE A 213 -9.67 30.66 4.36
N TYR A 214 -10.77 30.76 3.60
CA TYR A 214 -10.78 30.98 2.15
C TYR A 214 -11.83 32.03 1.79
N THR A 215 -11.56 32.86 0.78
CA THR A 215 -12.48 33.88 0.24
C THR A 215 -12.62 33.78 -1.28
N ASP A 216 -13.61 34.50 -1.81
CA ASP A 216 -14.07 34.69 -3.21
C ASP A 216 -13.04 34.72 -4.35
N ALA A 217 -11.74 34.87 -4.08
CA ALA A 217 -10.70 35.06 -5.08
C ALA A 217 -10.37 33.81 -5.91
N ASP A 218 -10.59 32.60 -5.37
CA ASP A 218 -10.02 31.37 -5.93
C ASP A 218 -11.02 30.21 -6.08
N LYS A 219 -10.73 29.36 -7.08
CA LYS A 219 -11.42 28.10 -7.33
C LYS A 219 -10.54 26.95 -6.86
N PHE A 220 -11.10 26.08 -6.04
CA PHE A 220 -10.36 24.95 -5.47
C PHE A 220 -11.07 23.65 -5.78
N SER A 221 -10.30 22.63 -6.16
CA SER A 221 -10.76 21.23 -6.17
C SER A 221 -10.50 20.54 -4.84
N THR A 222 -9.41 20.92 -4.15
CA THR A 222 -9.02 20.43 -2.83
C THR A 222 -8.59 21.59 -1.94
N ILE A 223 -8.98 21.55 -0.66
CA ILE A 223 -8.63 22.55 0.35
C ILE A 223 -8.17 21.89 1.65
N ASN A 224 -7.44 22.65 2.46
CA ASN A 224 -6.96 22.25 3.78
C ASN A 224 -7.69 23.05 4.85
N LEU A 225 -8.43 22.38 5.73
CA LEU A 225 -9.24 23.02 6.74
C LEU A 225 -8.65 22.82 8.15
N PRO A 226 -8.25 23.90 8.86
CA PRO A 226 -7.66 23.77 10.19
C PRO A 226 -8.69 23.34 11.25
N LEU A 227 -8.38 22.27 11.97
CA LEU A 227 -9.13 21.74 13.08
C LEU A 227 -8.72 22.48 14.35
N GLU A 228 -9.57 23.39 14.83
CA GLU A 228 -9.20 24.34 15.88
C GLU A 228 -9.46 23.84 17.31
N SER A 229 -10.18 22.73 17.49
CA SER A 229 -10.42 22.15 18.82
C SER A 229 -9.72 20.80 18.99
N ASP A 230 -9.86 20.19 20.16
CA ASP A 230 -9.32 18.86 20.42
C ASP A 230 -10.26 17.73 19.98
N THR A 231 -11.55 18.02 19.74
CA THR A 231 -12.56 16.98 19.55
C THR A 231 -13.50 17.22 18.38
N THR A 232 -13.88 18.47 18.11
CA THR A 232 -14.81 18.80 17.03
C THR A 232 -14.54 20.16 16.40
N THR A 233 -14.59 20.23 15.08
CA THR A 233 -14.56 21.51 14.36
C THR A 233 -15.77 21.58 13.44
N VAL A 234 -16.40 22.75 13.36
CA VAL A 234 -17.53 23.00 12.45
C VAL A 234 -17.09 24.05 11.46
N PHE A 235 -17.09 23.69 10.18
CA PHE A 235 -16.83 24.60 9.07
C PHE A 235 -18.14 25.03 8.45
N GLU A 236 -18.27 26.29 8.10
CA GLU A 236 -19.39 26.83 7.32
C GLU A 236 -18.88 27.15 5.92
N PHE A 237 -19.54 26.58 4.91
CA PHE A 237 -19.32 26.88 3.51
C PHE A 237 -20.42 27.81 3.03
N ARG A 238 -20.04 28.94 2.41
CA ARG A 238 -20.98 29.93 1.89
C ARG A 238 -20.86 30.11 0.39
N ILE A 239 -22.01 30.19 -0.30
CA ILE A 239 -22.11 30.53 -1.72
C ILE A 239 -23.18 31.62 -1.92
N GLY A 240 -22.78 32.75 -2.47
CA GLY A 240 -23.59 33.94 -2.75
C GLY A 240 -22.75 35.05 -3.41
N GLU A 241 -23.33 36.22 -3.69
CA GLU A 241 -22.57 37.35 -4.28
C GLU A 241 -21.56 37.94 -3.30
N ASP A 242 -21.95 38.13 -2.04
CA ASP A 242 -21.09 38.54 -0.94
C ASP A 242 -21.67 38.13 0.44
N ASP A 243 -20.96 38.38 1.53
CA ASP A 243 -21.41 38.04 2.88
C ASP A 243 -22.67 38.83 3.34
N SER A 244 -23.09 39.86 2.60
CA SER A 244 -24.28 40.66 2.86
C SER A 244 -25.50 40.27 2.01
N ASP A 245 -25.32 39.40 1.02
CA ASP A 245 -26.39 38.90 0.16
C ASP A 245 -27.36 38.02 0.97
N PRO A 246 -28.66 38.38 1.06
CA PRO A 246 -29.66 37.59 1.76
C PRO A 246 -29.93 36.21 1.10
N ASN A 247 -29.43 35.99 -0.12
CA ASN A 247 -29.53 34.72 -0.83
C ASN A 247 -28.31 33.80 -0.62
N THR A 248 -27.32 34.23 0.18
CA THR A 248 -26.15 33.40 0.49
C THR A 248 -26.58 32.09 1.15
N ILE A 249 -26.31 30.99 0.47
CA ILE A 249 -26.56 29.64 0.98
C ILE A 249 -25.41 29.28 1.90
N THR A 250 -25.72 28.74 3.08
CA THR A 250 -24.71 28.24 4.04
C THR A 250 -24.93 26.76 4.30
N GLN A 251 -23.86 25.97 4.29
CA GLN A 251 -23.90 24.56 4.72
C GLN A 251 -22.76 24.25 5.68
N GLU A 252 -23.09 23.51 6.75
CA GLU A 252 -22.12 23.11 7.78
C GLU A 252 -21.48 21.75 7.45
N LEU A 253 -20.16 21.68 7.64
CA LEU A 253 -19.40 20.45 7.79
C LEU A 253 -18.92 20.35 9.23
N LYS A 254 -19.55 19.49 10.02
CA LYS A 254 -19.09 19.20 11.37
C LYS A 254 -18.28 17.91 11.38
N VAL A 255 -17.05 18.03 11.84
CA VAL A 255 -16.10 16.93 11.93
C VAL A 255 -15.79 16.65 13.39
N ARG A 256 -15.83 15.38 13.78
CA ARG A 256 -15.33 14.88 15.06
C ARG A 256 -14.07 14.07 14.83
N PHE A 257 -13.10 14.20 15.71
CA PHE A 257 -11.83 13.48 15.67
C PHE A 257 -11.36 13.18 17.10
N ASN A 258 -10.43 12.23 17.23
CA ASN A 258 -9.81 11.91 18.51
C ASN A 258 -8.45 12.63 18.64
N ASN A 259 -8.04 12.90 19.88
CA ASN A 259 -6.77 13.57 20.19
C ASN A 259 -5.52 12.77 19.77
N SER A 260 -5.70 11.50 19.38
CA SER A 260 -4.62 10.63 18.90
C SER A 260 -4.51 10.62 17.37
N THR A 261 -5.33 11.42 16.67
CA THR A 261 -5.20 11.68 15.23
C THR A 261 -3.91 12.45 15.01
N VAL A 262 -2.88 11.74 14.55
CA VAL A 262 -1.60 12.33 14.17
C VAL A 262 -1.65 12.64 12.68
N ILE A 263 -1.58 13.93 12.38
CA ILE A 263 -1.43 14.48 11.04
C ILE A 263 -0.04 15.10 11.03
N ASN A 264 0.65 15.13 9.90
CA ASN A 264 1.89 15.87 9.81
C ASN A 264 1.80 16.83 8.63
N ASP A 265 2.00 18.14 8.83
CA ASP A 265 2.11 19.13 7.75
C ASP A 265 3.47 19.06 7.03
N ASP A 266 4.37 18.18 7.47
CA ASP A 266 5.69 18.05 6.88
C ASP A 266 5.56 17.45 5.47
N GLU A 267 6.06 18.19 4.48
CA GLU A 267 6.17 17.85 3.05
C GLU A 267 7.00 16.59 2.77
N THR A 268 7.36 15.82 3.82
CA THR A 268 8.27 14.67 3.78
C THR A 268 7.62 13.40 3.23
N GLY A 269 6.29 13.26 3.28
CA GLY A 269 5.58 12.12 2.68
C GLY A 269 5.85 10.77 3.34
N CYS A 270 6.23 10.74 4.63
CA CYS A 270 6.57 9.51 5.36
C CYS A 270 5.33 8.72 5.83
N ILE A 271 5.48 7.42 6.07
CA ILE A 271 4.44 6.53 6.61
C ILE A 271 4.47 6.56 8.15
N PHE A 272 3.30 6.66 8.79
CA PHE A 272 3.16 6.49 10.24
C PHE A 272 2.59 5.10 10.55
N THR A 273 3.33 4.27 11.28
CA THR A 273 2.93 2.90 11.62
C THR A 273 2.05 2.80 12.87
N ASN A 274 2.09 3.82 13.73
CA ASN A 274 1.41 3.83 15.04
C ASN A 274 0.39 4.97 15.20
N GLY A 275 -0.05 5.61 14.11
CA GLY A 275 -1.06 6.67 14.14
C GLY A 275 -2.49 6.14 14.28
N THR A 276 -3.34 6.80 15.06
CA THR A 276 -4.76 6.43 15.21
C THR A 276 -5.66 7.60 14.85
N GLY A 277 -6.33 7.57 13.69
CA GLY A 277 -7.31 8.59 13.31
C GLY A 277 -8.75 8.11 13.47
N SER A 278 -9.65 8.94 13.99
CA SER A 278 -11.10 8.66 14.03
C SER A 278 -11.92 9.83 13.51
N VAL A 279 -11.60 10.31 12.31
CA VAL A 279 -12.41 11.35 11.65
C VAL A 279 -13.80 10.77 11.35
N THR A 280 -14.84 11.40 11.89
CA THR A 280 -16.24 11.14 11.57
C THR A 280 -16.95 12.45 11.24
N LEU A 281 -18.02 12.35 10.46
CA LEU A 281 -18.91 13.48 10.21
C LEU A 281 -20.05 13.46 11.22
N VAL A 282 -20.57 14.63 11.54
CA VAL A 282 -21.76 14.78 12.37
C VAL A 282 -22.80 15.61 11.63
N SER A 283 -23.99 15.05 11.42
CA SER A 283 -25.13 15.76 10.86
C SER A 283 -26.37 15.43 11.66
N ASN A 284 -27.17 16.45 12.00
CA ASN A 284 -28.38 16.30 12.84
C ASN A 284 -28.13 15.52 14.16
N ASN A 285 -26.98 15.75 14.80
CA ASN A 285 -26.51 15.05 16.01
C ASN A 285 -26.28 13.53 15.86
N VAL A 286 -26.25 13.02 14.64
CA VAL A 286 -25.86 11.65 14.32
C VAL A 286 -24.43 11.65 13.81
N GLU A 287 -23.62 10.72 14.28
CA GLU A 287 -22.29 10.46 13.74
C GLU A 287 -22.35 9.43 12.63
N GLY A 288 -21.54 9.65 11.60
CA GLY A 288 -21.45 8.70 10.50
C GLY A 288 -20.31 9.01 9.55
N ASP A 289 -20.04 8.06 8.67
CA ASP A 289 -19.03 8.19 7.64
C ASP A 289 -19.63 8.75 6.33
N ASN A 290 -20.96 8.81 6.19
CA ASN A 290 -21.61 9.35 5.00
C ASN A 290 -22.97 9.97 5.32
N PHE A 291 -23.27 11.11 4.69
CA PHE A 291 -24.53 11.83 4.80
C PHE A 291 -25.02 12.28 3.42
N VAL A 292 -26.34 12.22 3.22
CA VAL A 292 -27.01 12.70 2.01
C VAL A 292 -27.91 13.87 2.37
N PHE A 293 -27.91 14.89 1.52
CA PHE A 293 -28.61 16.15 1.73
C PHE A 293 -29.60 16.44 0.58
N PRO A 294 -30.57 17.33 0.80
CA PRO A 294 -31.49 17.81 -0.24
C PRO A 294 -30.78 18.41 -1.47
N ILE A 295 -31.47 18.43 -2.60
CA ILE A 295 -30.92 18.86 -3.91
C ILE A 295 -30.52 20.34 -3.98
N ASP A 296 -31.07 21.16 -3.09
CA ASP A 296 -30.81 22.60 -2.95
C ASP A 296 -29.65 22.91 -1.99
N SER A 297 -29.03 21.88 -1.40
CA SER A 297 -27.83 22.04 -0.57
C SER A 297 -26.58 22.28 -1.43
N ILE A 298 -25.59 23.00 -0.89
CA ILE A 298 -24.28 23.19 -1.54
C ILE A 298 -23.63 21.83 -1.85
N PHE A 299 -23.73 20.87 -0.94
CA PHE A 299 -23.27 19.51 -1.12
C PHE A 299 -24.44 18.57 -0.88
N GLN A 300 -24.73 17.74 -1.87
CA GLN A 300 -25.80 16.73 -1.84
C GLN A 300 -25.35 15.44 -1.15
N ARG A 301 -24.04 15.22 -1.04
CA ARG A 301 -23.46 14.11 -0.26
C ARG A 301 -22.13 14.53 0.37
N MET A 302 -21.88 14.06 1.58
CA MET A 302 -20.60 14.20 2.28
C MET A 302 -20.16 12.83 2.76
N GLU A 303 -18.90 12.48 2.52
CA GLU A 303 -18.38 11.15 2.82
C GLU A 303 -16.98 11.24 3.42
N VAL A 304 -16.75 10.55 4.53
CA VAL A 304 -15.42 10.23 5.04
C VAL A 304 -14.84 9.18 4.11
N ASP A 305 -13.87 9.58 3.31
CA ASP A 305 -13.07 8.65 2.53
C ASP A 305 -12.03 7.97 3.43
N ARG A 306 -11.44 8.74 4.35
CA ARG A 306 -10.39 8.26 5.26
C ARG A 306 -10.49 8.86 6.65
N LYS A 307 -10.33 7.97 7.64
CA LYS A 307 -10.37 8.28 9.08
C LYS A 307 -9.04 8.80 9.63
N THR A 308 -7.94 8.48 8.94
CA THR A 308 -6.59 9.01 9.21
C THR A 308 -6.34 10.20 8.31
N VAL A 309 -5.85 11.30 8.87
CA VAL A 309 -5.53 12.47 8.07
C VAL A 309 -4.11 12.39 7.53
N ASN A 310 -3.99 12.63 6.23
CA ASN A 310 -2.75 12.61 5.46
C ASN A 310 -2.58 13.98 4.77
N THR A 311 -1.40 14.28 4.23
CA THR A 311 -1.08 15.45 3.41
C THR A 311 -1.29 15.28 1.90
N ASN A 312 -1.62 14.08 1.41
CA ASN A 312 -1.80 13.85 -0.02
C ASN A 312 -3.16 14.36 -0.52
N PRO A 313 -3.19 15.43 -1.34
CA PRO A 313 -4.43 16.03 -1.83
C PRO A 313 -5.18 15.17 -2.85
N ASP A 314 -4.54 14.14 -3.43
CA ASP A 314 -5.19 13.18 -4.34
C ASP A 314 -6.09 12.20 -3.59
N PHE A 315 -6.00 12.16 -2.25
CA PHE A 315 -6.80 11.30 -1.40
C PHE A 315 -7.33 12.06 -0.18
N PRO A 316 -8.48 12.75 -0.30
CA PRO A 316 -9.03 13.55 0.78
C PRO A 316 -9.43 12.74 2.00
N ASN A 317 -9.58 13.41 3.14
CA ASN A 317 -10.31 12.86 4.27
C ASN A 317 -11.81 12.85 4.03
N VAL A 318 -12.30 13.95 3.48
CA VAL A 318 -13.72 14.16 3.24
C VAL A 318 -13.94 14.50 1.79
N LYS A 319 -14.82 13.73 1.15
CA LYS A 319 -15.36 14.00 -0.17
C LYS A 319 -16.67 14.76 -0.01
N LEU A 320 -16.76 15.93 -0.64
CA LEU A 320 -17.97 16.72 -0.69
C LEU A 320 -18.50 16.73 -2.12
N PHE A 321 -19.69 16.17 -2.31
CA PHE A 321 -20.29 16.00 -3.64
C PHE A 321 -21.28 17.12 -3.91
N ASN A 322 -21.00 17.91 -4.94
CA ASN A 322 -21.91 18.90 -5.51
C ASN A 322 -22.61 18.34 -6.75
#